data_AF-A0A1Y0D4Q7-F1
#
_entry.id   AF-A0A1Y0D4Q7-F1
#
_cell.length_a   1.000
_cell.length_b   1.000
_cell.length_c   1.000
_cell.angle_alpha   90.00
_cell.angle_beta   90.00
_cell.angle_gamma   90.00
#
_symmetry.space_group_name_H-M   'P 1'
#
loop_
_entity.id
_entity.type
_entity.pdbx_description
1 polymer ?
#
loop_
_entity_poly.entity_id
_entity_poly.type
_entity_poly.pdbx_seq_one_letter_code
_entity_poly.pdbx_strand_id
1 'polypeptide(L)'
;MALLSALLASISQIYFVNRRLSGLLITLGVLWTAPFMGLSMLIATFSAVLLAQLLKFNPVLQAEGCYGFNAALVGLSLALFAPPSLWVLVASVVLGGLSCLMYAFWIKRFKISCYTLPFNLLILPWLYWNGQRLADEVPSDYEFSLSAIGQVIFLPDTVPAIMVCAALLLAGIGMLGWAFVGAVIASGTATFLLINPDYINFGLTGYNGVLAAIAMFWHQFKPGWSIAAAVLAGLMTALMLKTGLPMLTMPFVLACWLCFATHSGFCYFQRKYMPNKEHLS
;
A
#
# COMPACT_ATOMS: atom_id res chain seq x y z
N MET A 1 4.31 9.37 22.06
CA MET A 1 3.93 8.00 21.64
C MET A 1 5.21 7.16 21.57
N ALA A 2 5.18 5.90 22.03
CA ALA A 2 6.36 5.02 21.94
C ALA A 2 6.70 4.71 20.48
N LEU A 3 7.99 4.75 20.14
CA LEU A 3 8.51 4.61 18.77
C LEU A 3 8.11 3.27 18.12
N LEU A 4 8.19 2.17 18.87
CA LEU A 4 7.77 0.85 18.41
C LEU A 4 6.26 0.80 18.07
N SER A 5 5.42 1.44 18.87
CA SER A 5 3.97 1.49 18.63
C SER A 5 3.64 2.25 17.33
N ALA A 6 4.36 3.35 17.08
CA ALA A 6 4.22 4.16 15.88
C ALA A 6 4.70 3.41 14.62
N LEU A 7 5.80 2.66 14.75
CA LEU A 7 6.34 1.82 13.68
C LEU A 7 5.34 0.71 13.31
N LEU A 8 4.83 -0.04 14.28
CA LEU A 8 3.86 -1.11 14.01
C LEU A 8 2.54 -0.57 13.45
N ALA A 9 2.05 0.57 13.95
CA ALA A 9 0.88 1.24 13.38
C ALA A 9 1.12 1.66 11.93
N SER A 10 2.31 2.15 11.59
CA SER A 10 2.67 2.52 10.23
C SER A 10 2.69 1.32 9.28
N ILE A 11 3.20 0.16 9.72
CA ILE A 11 3.22 -1.05 8.89
C ILE A 11 1.80 -1.58 8.68
N SER A 12 0.94 -1.61 9.72
CA SER A 12 -0.46 -2.01 9.52
C SER A 12 -1.23 -1.06 8.60
N GLN A 13 -0.85 0.22 8.58
CA GLN A 13 -1.51 1.25 7.79
C GLN A 13 -1.30 1.06 6.27
N ILE A 14 -0.39 0.18 5.82
CA ILE A 14 -0.30 -0.27 4.42
C ILE A 14 -1.67 -0.77 3.92
N TYR A 15 -2.43 -1.44 4.79
CA TYR A 15 -3.77 -1.96 4.51
C TYR A 15 -4.88 -1.14 5.20
N PHE A 16 -4.63 0.14 5.51
CA PHE A 16 -5.59 1.02 6.21
C PHE A 16 -5.97 0.55 7.62
N VAL A 17 -5.14 -0.27 8.26
CA VAL A 17 -5.37 -0.79 9.61
C VAL A 17 -4.52 -0.01 10.60
N ASN A 18 -5.10 0.42 11.73
CA ASN A 18 -4.37 0.97 12.88
C ASN A 18 -4.39 -0.01 14.07
N ARG A 19 -3.65 -1.11 13.95
CA ARG A 19 -3.53 -2.14 15.01
C ARG A 19 -2.08 -2.63 15.07
N ARG A 20 -1.46 -2.51 16.24
CA ARG A 20 -0.05 -2.89 16.44
C ARG A 20 0.20 -4.37 16.19
N LEU A 21 -0.74 -5.24 16.62
CA LEU A 21 -0.65 -6.67 16.36
C LEU A 21 -0.73 -6.98 14.86
N SER A 22 -1.60 -6.29 14.11
CA SER A 22 -1.65 -6.40 12.64
C SER A 22 -0.31 -6.02 12.00
N GLY A 23 0.31 -4.93 12.47
CA GLY A 23 1.62 -4.50 12.00
C GLY A 23 2.72 -5.51 12.33
N LEU A 24 2.66 -6.12 13.52
CA LEU A 24 3.58 -7.17 13.93
C LEU A 24 3.44 -8.41 13.05
N LEU A 25 2.22 -8.88 12.80
CA LEU A 25 1.96 -10.03 11.93
C LEU A 25 2.50 -9.79 10.51
N ILE A 26 2.21 -8.63 9.92
CA ILE A 26 2.75 -8.25 8.61
C ILE A 26 4.29 -8.26 8.64
N THR A 27 4.90 -7.67 9.68
CA THR A 27 6.35 -7.64 9.83
C THR A 27 6.95 -9.04 9.92
N LEU A 28 6.35 -9.94 10.70
CA LEU A 28 6.80 -11.33 10.84
C LEU A 28 6.65 -12.10 9.53
N GLY A 29 5.55 -11.91 8.79
CA GLY A 29 5.36 -12.52 7.47
C GLY A 29 6.42 -12.10 6.46
N VAL A 30 6.78 -10.80 6.44
CA VAL A 30 7.86 -10.29 5.59
C VAL A 30 9.21 -10.86 6.01
N LEU A 31 9.55 -10.79 7.30
CA LEU A 31 10.85 -11.26 7.82
C LEU A 31 11.04 -12.77 7.63
N TRP A 32 9.95 -13.55 7.70
CA TRP A 32 9.98 -14.99 7.46
C TRP A 32 10.41 -15.31 6.03
N THR A 33 9.84 -14.58 5.06
CA THR A 33 9.99 -14.88 3.63
C THR A 33 11.22 -14.20 3.04
N ALA A 34 11.42 -12.92 3.37
CA ALA A 34 12.48 -12.09 2.83
C ALA A 34 13.09 -11.20 3.93
N PRO A 35 14.00 -11.75 4.76
CA PRO A 35 14.59 -11.03 5.90
C PRO A 35 15.19 -9.67 5.53
N PHE A 36 15.86 -9.57 4.39
CA PHE A 36 16.47 -8.31 3.93
C PHE A 36 15.42 -7.26 3.54
N MET A 37 14.33 -7.67 2.87
CA MET A 37 13.19 -6.77 2.60
C MET A 37 12.53 -6.31 3.91
N GLY A 38 12.38 -7.21 4.89
CA GLY A 38 11.86 -6.87 6.21
C GLY A 38 12.75 -5.88 6.95
N LEU A 39 14.07 -6.06 6.93
CA LEU A 39 15.02 -5.10 7.51
C LEU A 39 14.93 -3.72 6.84
N SER A 40 14.90 -3.70 5.51
CA SER A 40 14.77 -2.47 4.71
C SER A 40 13.45 -1.72 5.00
N MET A 41 12.34 -2.46 5.07
CA MET A 41 11.02 -1.94 5.48
C MET A 41 11.06 -1.30 6.87
N LEU A 42 11.66 -1.98 7.85
CA LEU A 42 11.77 -1.49 9.23
C LEU A 42 12.61 -0.21 9.31
N ILE A 43 13.76 -0.17 8.64
CA ILE A 43 14.65 1.00 8.62
C ILE A 43 13.99 2.21 7.94
N ALA A 44 13.34 2.01 6.80
CA ALA A 44 12.63 3.10 6.12
C ALA A 44 11.48 3.65 6.96
N THR A 45 10.67 2.75 7.55
CA THR A 45 9.55 3.14 8.44
C THR A 45 10.05 3.87 9.67
N PHE A 46 11.12 3.36 10.30
CA PHE A 46 11.75 4.00 11.46
C PHE A 46 12.22 5.43 11.12
N SER A 47 12.91 5.61 9.99
CA SER A 47 13.36 6.93 9.52
C SER A 47 12.19 7.92 9.40
N ALA A 48 11.11 7.50 8.75
CA ALA A 48 9.91 8.31 8.55
C ALA A 48 9.21 8.69 9.86
N VAL A 49 9.06 7.72 10.78
CA VAL A 49 8.43 7.93 12.09
C VAL A 49 9.28 8.86 12.95
N LEU A 50 10.59 8.64 13.00
CA LEU A 50 11.53 9.49 13.74
C LEU A 50 11.48 10.92 13.20
N LEU A 51 11.52 11.10 11.88
CA LEU A 51 11.44 12.41 11.26
C LEU A 51 10.13 13.13 11.58
N ALA A 52 8.98 12.42 11.52
CA ALA A 52 7.68 12.99 11.88
C ALA A 52 7.62 13.46 13.35
N GLN A 53 8.27 12.72 14.26
CA GLN A 53 8.38 13.09 15.67
C GLN A 53 9.31 14.31 15.88
N LEU A 54 10.49 14.30 15.24
CA LEU A 54 11.45 15.40 15.33
C LEU A 54 10.88 16.71 14.79
N LEU A 55 10.15 16.65 13.67
CA LEU A 55 9.48 17.80 13.06
C LEU A 55 8.12 18.14 13.70
N LYS A 56 7.71 17.41 14.75
CA LYS A 56 6.46 17.63 15.50
C LYS A 56 5.23 17.71 14.58
N PHE A 57 5.15 16.81 13.60
CA PHE A 57 3.98 16.71 12.73
C PHE A 57 2.72 16.28 13.50
N ASN A 58 1.55 16.32 12.87
CA ASN A 58 0.27 16.13 13.55
C ASN A 58 0.24 14.82 14.37
N PRO A 59 0.07 14.88 15.70
CA PRO A 59 0.15 13.71 16.58
C PRO A 59 -0.96 12.68 16.33
N VAL A 60 -2.13 13.10 15.83
CA VAL A 60 -3.22 12.18 15.45
C VAL A 60 -2.79 11.36 14.25
N LEU A 61 -2.26 11.99 13.20
CA LEU A 61 -1.77 11.29 12.01
C LEU A 61 -0.56 10.40 12.32
N GLN A 62 0.29 10.80 13.27
CA GLN A 62 1.36 9.93 13.77
C GLN A 62 0.80 8.68 14.46
N ALA A 63 -0.20 8.83 15.32
CA ALA A 63 -0.83 7.71 16.04
C ALA A 63 -1.58 6.75 15.10
N GLU A 64 -2.03 7.24 13.95
CA GLU A 64 -2.62 6.47 12.84
C GLU A 64 -1.57 5.86 11.90
N GLY A 65 -0.26 6.04 12.15
CA GLY A 65 0.81 5.48 11.30
C GLY A 65 0.91 6.10 9.90
N CYS A 66 0.21 7.21 9.65
CA CYS A 66 0.07 7.81 8.33
C CYS A 66 1.38 8.32 7.72
N TYR A 67 2.35 8.70 8.56
CA TYR A 67 3.65 9.19 8.09
C TYR A 67 4.64 8.07 7.72
N GLY A 68 4.40 6.81 8.12
CA GLY A 68 5.38 5.73 7.95
C GLY A 68 5.02 4.66 6.92
N PHE A 69 3.74 4.46 6.58
CA PHE A 69 3.35 3.33 5.70
C PHE A 69 3.90 3.44 4.27
N ASN A 70 4.00 4.66 3.72
CA ASN A 70 4.65 4.88 2.44
C ASN A 70 6.15 4.53 2.51
N ALA A 71 6.81 4.85 3.63
CA ALA A 71 8.20 4.50 3.85
C ALA A 71 8.41 2.99 3.94
N ALA A 72 7.48 2.27 4.57
CA ALA A 72 7.50 0.80 4.59
C ALA A 72 7.53 0.21 3.16
N LEU A 73 6.64 0.69 2.28
CA LEU A 73 6.60 0.25 0.87
C LEU A 73 7.85 0.67 0.09
N VAL A 74 8.40 1.86 0.35
CA VAL A 74 9.70 2.30 -0.20
C VAL A 74 10.80 1.29 0.17
N GLY A 75 10.94 0.97 1.46
CA GLY A 75 11.96 0.02 1.93
C GLY A 75 11.80 -1.38 1.33
N LEU A 76 10.57 -1.90 1.26
CA LEU A 76 10.27 -3.18 0.61
C LEU A 76 10.68 -3.16 -0.87
N SER A 77 10.28 -2.13 -1.62
CA SER A 77 10.54 -2.05 -3.05
C SER A 77 12.03 -1.88 -3.40
N LEU A 78 12.78 -1.08 -2.63
CA LEU A 78 14.22 -0.93 -2.86
C LEU A 78 14.95 -2.26 -2.66
N ALA A 79 14.54 -3.04 -1.66
CA ALA A 79 15.14 -4.35 -1.39
C ALA A 79 14.66 -5.45 -2.35
N LEU A 80 13.52 -5.25 -3.02
CA LEU A 80 13.04 -6.15 -4.07
C LEU A 80 13.80 -5.94 -5.39
N PHE A 81 13.93 -4.68 -5.83
CA PHE A 81 14.41 -4.34 -7.16
C PHE A 81 15.90 -4.02 -7.24
N ALA A 82 16.63 -4.08 -6.12
CA ALA A 82 18.08 -3.89 -6.09
C ALA A 82 18.77 -5.02 -5.30
N PRO A 83 20.01 -5.41 -5.69
CA PRO A 83 20.78 -6.38 -4.94
C PRO A 83 20.99 -5.97 -3.48
N PRO A 84 20.90 -6.91 -2.52
CA PRO A 84 21.14 -6.62 -1.12
C PRO A 84 22.48 -5.94 -0.88
N SER A 85 22.45 -4.73 -0.32
CA SER A 85 23.64 -3.93 -0.06
C SER A 85 23.41 -2.89 1.02
N LEU A 86 24.49 -2.38 1.61
CA LEU A 86 24.44 -1.25 2.54
C LEU A 86 23.77 -0.01 1.90
N TRP A 87 23.98 0.20 0.60
CA TRP A 87 23.42 1.34 -0.13
C TRP A 87 21.89 1.27 -0.23
N VAL A 88 21.29 0.08 -0.32
CA VAL A 88 19.83 -0.09 -0.23
C VAL A 88 19.32 0.34 1.15
N LEU A 89 20.04 0.00 2.22
CA LEU A 89 19.65 0.41 3.59
C LEU A 89 19.80 1.93 3.78
N VAL A 90 20.87 2.53 3.25
CA VAL A 90 21.06 3.99 3.25
C VAL A 90 19.96 4.69 2.45
N ALA A 91 19.67 4.21 1.24
CA ALA A 91 18.58 4.72 0.42
C ALA A 91 17.22 4.59 1.13
N SER A 92 17.00 3.50 1.86
CA SER A 92 15.78 3.29 2.66
C SER A 92 15.61 4.32 3.77
N VAL A 93 16.69 4.72 4.44
CA VAL A 93 16.65 5.83 5.41
C VAL A 93 16.26 7.13 4.72
N VAL A 94 16.95 7.49 3.63
CA VAL A 94 16.77 8.77 2.94
C VAL A 94 15.38 8.88 2.30
N LEU A 95 15.00 7.89 1.49
CA LEU A 95 13.73 7.88 0.78
C LEU A 95 12.55 7.60 1.72
N GLY A 96 12.76 6.86 2.81
CA GLY A 96 11.78 6.72 3.88
C GLY A 96 11.43 8.07 4.51
N GLY A 97 12.46 8.85 4.91
CA GLY A 97 12.28 10.21 5.41
C GLY A 97 11.63 11.15 4.40
N LEU A 98 12.06 11.09 3.13
CA LEU A 98 11.47 11.89 2.06
C LEU A 98 9.98 11.58 1.84
N SER A 99 9.58 10.29 1.89
CA SER A 99 8.18 9.90 1.76
C SER A 99 7.30 10.50 2.86
N CYS A 100 7.83 10.63 4.09
CA CYS A 100 7.16 11.29 5.21
C CYS A 100 6.95 12.78 4.93
N LEU A 101 7.97 13.49 4.42
CA LEU A 101 7.87 14.90 4.04
C LEU A 101 6.85 15.11 2.91
N MET A 102 6.85 14.25 1.90
CA MET A 102 5.90 14.29 0.79
C MET A 102 4.47 14.08 1.30
N TYR A 103 4.25 13.11 2.19
CA TYR A 103 2.94 12.88 2.81
C TYR A 103 2.49 14.12 3.61
N ALA A 104 3.37 14.67 4.45
CA ALA A 104 3.08 15.86 5.25
C ALA A 104 2.71 17.07 4.38
N PHE A 105 3.48 17.31 3.31
CA PHE A 105 3.21 18.36 2.34
C PHE A 105 1.85 18.15 1.66
N TRP A 106 1.58 16.95 1.17
CA TRP A 106 0.35 16.65 0.43
C TRP A 106 -0.90 16.83 1.29
N ILE A 107 -0.92 16.26 2.50
CA ILE A 107 -2.06 16.40 3.41
C ILE A 107 -2.29 17.87 3.79
N LYS A 108 -1.21 18.64 4.01
CA LYS A 108 -1.32 20.07 4.31
C LYS A 108 -1.88 20.87 3.14
N ARG A 109 -1.45 20.56 1.91
CA ARG A 109 -1.76 21.36 0.71
C ARG A 109 -3.09 20.99 0.06
N PHE A 110 -3.39 19.70 -0.06
CA PHE A 110 -4.53 19.20 -0.83
C PHE A 110 -5.67 18.72 0.05
N LYS A 111 -5.40 18.36 1.32
CA LYS A 111 -6.41 17.86 2.25
C LYS A 111 -7.28 16.76 1.62
N ILE A 112 -6.63 15.81 0.95
CA ILE A 112 -7.19 14.54 0.45
C ILE A 112 -6.24 13.40 0.78
N SER A 113 -6.72 12.16 0.85
CA SER A 113 -5.86 11.01 1.13
C SER A 113 -4.77 10.91 0.06
N CYS A 114 -3.51 10.86 0.49
CA CYS A 114 -2.37 10.59 -0.39
C CYS A 114 -2.39 9.16 -0.92
N TYR A 115 -3.03 8.24 -0.19
CA TYR A 115 -2.79 6.81 -0.36
C TYR A 115 -1.29 6.50 -0.42
N THR A 116 -0.88 5.63 -1.33
CA THR A 116 0.51 5.24 -1.55
C THR A 116 1.23 6.17 -2.56
N LEU A 117 0.69 7.36 -2.86
CA LEU A 117 1.28 8.27 -3.85
C LEU A 117 2.75 8.62 -3.53
N PRO A 118 3.14 9.00 -2.28
CA PRO A 118 4.55 9.25 -1.97
C PRO A 118 5.47 8.10 -2.32
N PHE A 119 5.09 6.86 -1.99
CA PHE A 119 5.83 5.66 -2.37
C PHE A 119 5.98 5.54 -3.89
N ASN A 120 4.87 5.62 -4.64
CA ASN A 120 4.90 5.46 -6.08
C ASN A 120 5.74 6.55 -6.78
N LEU A 121 5.65 7.81 -6.33
CA LEU A 121 6.41 8.93 -6.91
C LEU A 121 7.91 8.83 -6.66
N LEU A 122 8.34 8.13 -5.61
CA LEU A 122 9.76 7.91 -5.34
C LEU A 122 10.32 6.73 -6.15
N ILE A 123 9.54 5.67 -6.32
CA ILE A 123 10.04 4.40 -6.83
C ILE A 123 9.81 4.23 -8.34
N LEU A 124 8.64 4.61 -8.87
CA LEU A 124 8.34 4.44 -10.30
C LEU A 124 9.34 5.15 -11.23
N PRO A 125 9.74 6.42 -10.98
CA PRO A 125 10.73 7.07 -11.84
C PRO A 125 12.06 6.33 -11.85
N TRP A 126 12.49 5.80 -10.71
CA TRP A 126 13.72 5.01 -10.61
C TRP A 126 13.59 3.68 -11.37
N LEU A 127 12.47 2.96 -11.24
CA LEU A 127 12.25 1.72 -11.99
C LEU A 127 12.26 1.96 -13.52
N TYR A 128 11.57 3.00 -13.97
CA TYR A 128 11.54 3.37 -15.40
C TYR A 128 12.91 3.79 -15.91
N TRP A 129 13.68 4.54 -15.11
CA TRP A 129 15.04 4.94 -15.45
C TRP A 129 15.96 3.72 -15.63
N ASN A 130 15.81 2.70 -14.79
CA ASN A 130 16.59 1.46 -14.87
C ASN A 130 16.02 0.46 -15.90
N GLY A 131 14.96 0.82 -16.62
CA GLY A 131 14.37 -0.03 -17.65
C GLY A 131 13.68 -1.30 -17.13
N GLN A 132 13.30 -1.34 -15.85
CA GLN A 132 12.67 -2.50 -15.21
C GLN A 132 11.37 -2.91 -15.92
N ARG A 133 11.15 -4.23 -16.04
CA ARG A 133 9.97 -4.82 -16.71
C ARG A 133 9.28 -5.88 -15.87
N LEU A 134 7.97 -5.99 -16.04
CA LEU A 134 7.14 -6.96 -15.31
C LEU A 134 7.45 -8.43 -15.63
N ALA A 135 8.04 -8.71 -16.80
CA ALA A 135 8.48 -10.06 -17.15
C ALA A 135 9.58 -10.55 -16.20
N ASP A 136 10.35 -9.63 -15.62
CA ASP A 136 11.41 -9.95 -14.65
C ASP A 136 10.84 -10.20 -13.24
N GLU A 137 9.55 -9.89 -13.00
CA GLU A 137 8.91 -9.99 -11.69
C GLU A 137 8.29 -11.37 -11.43
N VAL A 138 8.00 -12.18 -12.44
CA VAL A 138 7.28 -13.47 -12.27
C VAL A 138 8.24 -14.65 -12.37
N PRO A 139 8.54 -15.35 -11.26
CA PRO A 139 9.33 -16.58 -11.27
C PRO A 139 8.61 -17.71 -12.00
N SER A 140 9.35 -18.74 -12.44
CA SER A 140 8.75 -19.96 -13.03
C SER A 140 7.99 -20.82 -12.03
N ASP A 141 8.34 -20.74 -10.74
CA ASP A 141 7.90 -21.66 -9.69
C ASP A 141 7.20 -20.91 -8.54
N TYR A 142 6.01 -20.34 -8.80
CA TYR A 142 5.23 -19.61 -7.79
C TYR A 142 4.07 -20.46 -7.21
N GLU A 143 3.73 -20.20 -5.95
CA GLU A 143 2.53 -20.78 -5.31
C GLU A 143 1.29 -19.91 -5.54
N PHE A 144 0.13 -20.56 -5.65
CA PHE A 144 -1.12 -19.93 -6.10
C PHE A 144 -1.97 -19.28 -4.99
N SER A 145 -1.82 -19.73 -3.74
CA SER A 145 -2.83 -19.42 -2.71
C SER A 145 -2.63 -18.02 -2.12
N LEU A 146 -3.63 -17.14 -2.33
CA LEU A 146 -3.72 -15.80 -1.73
C LEU A 146 -2.71 -14.76 -2.25
N SER A 147 -2.05 -15.03 -3.37
CA SER A 147 -0.97 -14.21 -3.94
C SER A 147 -1.32 -12.73 -4.04
N ALA A 148 -2.51 -12.37 -4.54
CA ALA A 148 -2.94 -10.99 -4.67
C ALA A 148 -2.98 -10.21 -3.34
N ILE A 149 -3.27 -10.87 -2.21
CA ILE A 149 -3.29 -10.23 -0.89
C ILE A 149 -1.85 -9.97 -0.42
N GLY A 150 -0.98 -10.97 -0.52
CA GLY A 150 0.44 -10.81 -0.17
C GLY A 150 1.19 -9.85 -1.10
N GLN A 151 0.82 -9.79 -2.38
CA GLN A 151 1.48 -8.96 -3.38
C GLN A 151 1.37 -7.44 -3.10
N VAL A 152 0.44 -7.01 -2.25
CA VAL A 152 0.39 -5.62 -1.75
C VAL A 152 1.69 -5.21 -1.02
N ILE A 153 2.37 -6.17 -0.38
CA ILE A 153 3.69 -6.01 0.26
C ILE A 153 4.81 -6.70 -0.56
N PHE A 154 4.56 -6.95 -1.85
CA PHE A 154 5.48 -7.59 -2.80
C PHE A 154 5.84 -9.06 -2.49
N LEU A 155 5.07 -9.74 -1.64
CA LEU A 155 5.33 -11.13 -1.27
C LEU A 155 4.09 -11.97 -1.56
N PRO A 156 4.01 -12.61 -2.74
CA PRO A 156 2.86 -13.43 -3.12
C PRO A 156 2.82 -14.77 -2.37
N ASP A 157 3.84 -15.07 -1.57
CA ASP A 157 3.97 -16.30 -0.82
C ASP A 157 2.84 -16.51 0.19
N THR A 158 2.52 -17.79 0.42
CA THR A 158 1.40 -18.22 1.27
C THR A 158 1.53 -17.69 2.71
N VAL A 159 2.72 -17.74 3.31
CA VAL A 159 2.95 -17.31 4.70
C VAL A 159 2.66 -15.82 4.93
N PRO A 160 3.29 -14.87 4.20
CA PRO A 160 2.99 -13.45 4.36
C PRO A 160 1.53 -13.15 4.02
N ALA A 161 0.93 -13.81 3.02
CA ALA A 161 -0.47 -13.63 2.70
C ALA A 161 -1.41 -14.06 3.86
N ILE A 162 -1.13 -15.19 4.53
CA ILE A 162 -1.88 -15.62 5.73
C ILE A 162 -1.70 -14.62 6.87
N MET A 163 -0.48 -14.13 7.09
CA MET A 163 -0.21 -13.13 8.14
C MET A 163 -0.96 -11.81 7.88
N VAL A 164 -1.04 -11.38 6.61
CA VAL A 164 -1.85 -10.23 6.18
C VAL A 164 -3.34 -10.52 6.39
N CYS A 165 -3.83 -11.71 6.02
CA CYS A 165 -5.24 -12.07 6.24
C CYS A 165 -5.61 -12.03 7.72
N ALA A 166 -4.76 -12.56 8.61
CA ALA A 166 -4.93 -12.47 10.05
C ALA A 166 -4.89 -11.01 10.53
N ALA A 167 -3.95 -10.22 10.01
CA ALA A 167 -3.83 -8.79 10.32
C ALA A 167 -5.09 -7.98 9.93
N LEU A 168 -5.70 -8.29 8.78
CA LEU A 168 -6.96 -7.69 8.32
C LEU A 168 -8.15 -8.17 9.16
N LEU A 169 -8.20 -9.47 9.51
CA LEU A 169 -9.26 -10.03 10.34
C LEU A 169 -9.32 -9.38 11.72
N LEU A 170 -8.15 -9.07 12.32
CA LEU A 170 -8.04 -8.31 13.57
C LEU A 170 -8.61 -6.89 13.48
N ALA A 171 -8.63 -6.29 12.28
CA ALA A 171 -9.29 -5.01 12.02
C ALA A 171 -10.80 -5.17 11.81
N GLY A 172 -11.23 -6.35 11.39
CA GLY A 172 -12.63 -6.75 11.25
C GLY A 172 -12.85 -7.59 9.99
N ILE A 173 -13.84 -8.48 10.04
CA ILE A 173 -14.18 -9.38 8.92
C ILE A 173 -14.50 -8.62 7.62
N GLY A 174 -15.02 -7.39 7.71
CA GLY A 174 -15.26 -6.54 6.55
C GLY A 174 -13.98 -6.15 5.80
N MET A 175 -12.88 -5.85 6.51
CA MET A 175 -11.59 -5.52 5.88
C MET A 175 -11.04 -6.73 5.12
N LEU A 176 -11.10 -7.92 5.74
CA LEU A 176 -10.69 -9.17 5.08
C LEU A 176 -11.59 -9.51 3.89
N GLY A 177 -12.91 -9.46 4.06
CA GLY A 177 -13.88 -9.76 3.02
C GLY A 177 -13.72 -8.87 1.79
N TRP A 178 -13.54 -7.56 1.98
CA TRP A 178 -13.31 -6.64 0.87
C TRP A 178 -11.95 -6.79 0.22
N ALA A 179 -10.91 -7.24 0.95
CA ALA A 179 -9.64 -7.62 0.34
C ALA A 179 -9.83 -8.77 -0.65
N PHE A 180 -10.53 -9.84 -0.25
CA PHE A 180 -10.85 -10.96 -1.15
C PHE A 180 -11.71 -10.55 -2.34
N VAL A 181 -12.78 -9.78 -2.11
CA VAL A 181 -13.65 -9.30 -3.19
C VAL A 181 -12.87 -8.43 -4.17
N GLY A 182 -12.01 -7.54 -3.67
CA GLY A 182 -11.14 -6.70 -4.50
C GLY A 182 -10.17 -7.51 -5.36
N ALA A 183 -9.52 -8.52 -4.77
CA ALA A 183 -8.64 -9.43 -5.51
C ALA A 183 -9.39 -10.16 -6.64
N VAL A 184 -10.54 -10.76 -6.33
CA VAL A 184 -11.35 -11.52 -7.30
C VAL A 184 -11.83 -10.64 -8.43
N ILE A 185 -12.35 -9.44 -8.13
CA ILE A 185 -12.85 -8.51 -9.16
C ILE A 185 -11.73 -8.05 -10.08
N ALA A 186 -10.58 -7.64 -9.54
CA ALA A 186 -9.49 -7.14 -10.37
C ALA A 186 -8.84 -8.25 -11.20
N SER A 187 -8.62 -9.44 -10.64
CA SER A 187 -8.14 -10.60 -11.39
C SER A 187 -9.14 -11.10 -12.44
N GLY A 188 -10.44 -11.07 -12.14
CA GLY A 188 -11.49 -11.38 -13.11
C GLY A 188 -11.54 -10.36 -14.27
N THR A 189 -11.34 -9.08 -13.96
CA THR A 189 -11.21 -8.01 -14.96
C THR A 189 -10.01 -8.25 -15.88
N ALA A 190 -8.86 -8.64 -15.31
CA ALA A 190 -7.66 -8.97 -16.09
C ALA A 190 -7.85 -10.22 -16.96
N THR A 191 -8.54 -11.24 -16.44
CA THR A 191 -8.91 -12.45 -17.19
C THR A 191 -9.78 -12.09 -18.40
N PHE A 192 -10.79 -11.25 -18.21
CA PHE A 192 -11.66 -10.76 -19.29
C PHE A 192 -10.88 -9.99 -20.37
N LEU A 193 -9.82 -9.29 -19.98
CA LEU A 193 -8.95 -8.54 -20.90
C LEU A 193 -7.81 -9.37 -21.52
N LEU A 194 -7.82 -10.69 -21.30
CA LEU A 194 -6.87 -11.66 -21.84
C LEU A 194 -5.41 -11.37 -21.41
N ILE A 195 -5.22 -10.96 -20.15
CA ILE A 195 -3.89 -10.83 -19.56
C ILE A 195 -3.28 -12.22 -19.33
N ASN A 196 -1.95 -12.33 -19.45
CA ASN A 196 -1.22 -13.58 -19.21
C ASN A 196 -1.64 -14.21 -17.86
N PRO A 197 -2.10 -15.48 -17.85
CA PRO A 197 -2.43 -16.22 -16.64
C PRO A 197 -1.34 -16.21 -15.58
N ASP A 198 -0.06 -16.17 -15.96
CA ASP A 198 1.05 -16.13 -14.99
C ASP A 198 1.01 -14.86 -14.14
N TYR A 199 0.69 -13.71 -14.73
CA TYR A 199 0.53 -12.45 -13.99
C TYR A 199 -0.69 -12.48 -13.07
N ILE A 200 -1.74 -13.21 -13.45
CA ILE A 200 -2.95 -13.36 -12.64
C ILE A 200 -2.66 -14.25 -11.43
N ASN A 201 -2.04 -15.40 -11.66
CA ASN A 201 -1.75 -16.39 -10.65
C ASN A 201 -0.69 -15.91 -9.66
N PHE A 202 0.33 -15.18 -10.13
CA PHE A 202 1.33 -14.51 -9.29
C PHE A 202 0.74 -13.33 -8.48
N GLY A 203 -0.51 -12.96 -8.73
CA GLY A 203 -1.22 -11.95 -7.94
C GLY A 203 -1.03 -10.50 -8.41
N LEU A 204 -0.25 -10.26 -9.48
CA LEU A 204 0.04 -8.91 -10.00
C LEU A 204 -1.21 -8.16 -10.46
N THR A 205 -2.23 -8.87 -10.92
CA THR A 205 -3.48 -8.26 -11.38
C THR A 205 -4.43 -7.90 -10.23
N GLY A 206 -4.28 -8.56 -9.07
CA GLY A 206 -5.27 -8.51 -8.00
C GLY A 206 -5.00 -7.49 -6.91
N TYR A 207 -3.73 -7.23 -6.58
CA TYR A 207 -3.37 -6.44 -5.39
C TYR A 207 -3.83 -4.97 -5.43
N ASN A 208 -3.84 -4.35 -6.61
CA ASN A 208 -4.40 -3.01 -6.78
C ASN A 208 -5.92 -3.02 -6.51
N GLY A 209 -6.62 -4.10 -6.88
CA GLY A 209 -8.03 -4.31 -6.55
C GLY A 209 -8.28 -4.52 -5.06
N VAL A 210 -7.40 -5.27 -4.38
CA VAL A 210 -7.40 -5.44 -2.92
C VAL A 210 -7.41 -4.09 -2.23
N LEU A 211 -6.40 -3.25 -2.52
CA LEU A 211 -6.26 -1.92 -1.90
C LEU A 211 -7.44 -1.01 -2.24
N ALA A 212 -7.93 -1.03 -3.48
CA ALA A 212 -9.03 -0.18 -3.91
C ALA A 212 -10.35 -0.52 -3.20
N ALA A 213 -10.68 -1.81 -3.09
CA ALA A 213 -11.89 -2.26 -2.42
C ALA A 213 -11.86 -1.96 -0.91
N ILE A 214 -10.76 -2.28 -0.23
CA ILE A 214 -10.63 -2.00 1.21
C ILE A 214 -10.62 -0.50 1.49
N ALA A 215 -10.04 0.34 0.61
CA ALA A 215 -10.02 1.78 0.79
C ALA A 215 -11.43 2.36 0.79
N MET A 216 -12.25 2.03 -0.21
CA MET A 216 -13.64 2.51 -0.28
C MET A 216 -14.46 2.02 0.91
N PHE A 217 -14.29 0.76 1.31
CA PHE A 217 -14.94 0.22 2.51
C PHE A 217 -14.50 0.95 3.79
N TRP A 218 -13.20 1.18 3.96
CA TRP A 218 -12.64 1.90 5.11
C TRP A 218 -13.11 3.35 5.18
N HIS A 219 -13.38 3.95 4.03
CA HIS A 219 -14.01 5.26 3.88
C HIS A 219 -15.52 5.27 4.14
N GLN A 220 -16.11 4.09 4.45
CA GLN A 220 -17.54 3.90 4.72
C GLN A 220 -18.42 4.24 3.51
N PHE A 221 -17.90 4.05 2.30
CA PHE A 221 -18.72 4.19 1.10
C PHE A 221 -19.62 2.97 0.93
N LYS A 222 -20.74 3.16 0.21
CA LYS A 222 -21.64 2.05 -0.13
C LYS A 222 -20.89 0.95 -0.90
N PRO A 223 -21.24 -0.34 -0.75
CA PRO A 223 -20.56 -1.47 -1.39
C PRO A 223 -20.28 -1.31 -2.89
N GLY A 224 -21.20 -0.66 -3.64
CA GLY A 224 -21.02 -0.40 -5.07
C GLY A 224 -19.75 0.40 -5.40
N TRP A 225 -19.28 1.27 -4.51
CA TRP A 225 -18.04 2.03 -4.71
C TRP A 225 -16.79 1.16 -4.52
N SER A 226 -16.80 0.22 -3.57
CA SER A 226 -15.71 -0.76 -3.43
C SER A 226 -15.57 -1.65 -4.66
N ILE A 227 -16.70 -2.09 -5.22
CA ILE A 227 -16.76 -2.83 -6.48
C ILE A 227 -16.24 -1.96 -7.63
N ALA A 228 -16.74 -0.73 -7.78
CA ALA A 228 -16.32 0.17 -8.84
C ALA A 228 -14.81 0.48 -8.77
N ALA A 229 -14.28 0.76 -7.58
CA ALA A 229 -12.86 1.02 -7.39
C ALA A 229 -12.01 -0.22 -7.73
N ALA A 230 -12.44 -1.43 -7.35
CA ALA A 230 -11.75 -2.66 -7.71
C ALA A 230 -11.75 -2.94 -9.22
N VAL A 231 -12.88 -2.71 -9.91
CA VAL A 231 -12.95 -2.80 -11.38
C VAL A 231 -12.03 -1.78 -12.04
N LEU A 232 -12.08 -0.51 -11.63
CA LEU A 232 -11.24 0.55 -12.19
C LEU A 232 -9.74 0.25 -11.98
N ALA A 233 -9.37 -0.18 -10.77
CA ALA A 233 -8.00 -0.57 -10.46
C ALA A 233 -7.56 -1.78 -11.30
N GLY A 234 -8.44 -2.78 -11.49
CA GLY A 234 -8.19 -3.94 -12.35
C GLY A 234 -8.03 -3.57 -13.83
N LEU A 235 -8.89 -2.68 -14.35
CA LEU A 235 -8.79 -2.16 -15.72
C LEU A 235 -7.45 -1.43 -15.94
N MET A 236 -7.12 -0.50 -15.05
CA MET A 236 -5.86 0.25 -15.12
C MET A 236 -4.64 -0.68 -15.01
N THR A 237 -4.68 -1.62 -14.08
CA THR A 237 -3.64 -2.66 -13.92
C THR A 237 -3.46 -3.45 -15.21
N ALA A 238 -4.54 -4.00 -15.76
CA ALA A 238 -4.49 -4.78 -17.00
C ALA A 238 -3.95 -3.96 -18.19
N LEU A 239 -4.34 -2.70 -18.32
CA LEU A 239 -3.83 -1.81 -19.38
C LEU A 239 -2.32 -1.55 -19.21
N MET A 240 -1.85 -1.33 -17.98
CA MET A 240 -0.43 -1.14 -17.71
C MET A 240 0.38 -2.41 -17.95
N LEU A 241 -0.13 -3.59 -17.55
CA LEU A 241 0.52 -4.88 -17.80
C LEU A 241 0.74 -5.13 -19.31
N LYS A 242 -0.18 -4.68 -20.19
CA LYS A 242 0.01 -4.77 -21.65
C LYS A 242 1.20 -3.95 -22.17
N THR A 243 1.66 -2.95 -21.42
CA THR A 243 2.85 -2.16 -21.78
C THR A 243 4.15 -2.74 -21.23
N GLY A 244 4.07 -3.75 -20.36
CA GLY A 244 5.21 -4.37 -19.68
C GLY A 244 5.92 -3.48 -18.66
N LEU A 245 5.36 -2.30 -18.34
CA LEU A 245 5.95 -1.35 -17.39
C LEU A 245 5.47 -1.63 -15.96
N PRO A 246 6.36 -1.50 -14.95
CA PRO A 246 5.96 -1.65 -13.56
C PRO A 246 4.96 -0.55 -13.17
N MET A 247 3.87 -0.94 -12.52
CA MET A 247 2.78 -0.02 -12.13
C MET A 247 2.78 0.32 -10.65
N LEU A 248 3.41 -0.54 -9.83
CA LEU A 248 3.30 -0.53 -8.38
C LEU A 248 1.83 -0.33 -7.98
N THR A 249 1.54 0.58 -7.06
CA THR A 249 0.17 0.80 -6.56
C THR A 249 -0.53 2.01 -7.20
N MET A 250 -0.02 2.56 -8.31
CA MET A 250 -0.66 3.69 -8.99
C MET A 250 -2.08 3.40 -9.50
N PRO A 251 -2.40 2.21 -10.08
CA PRO A 251 -3.77 1.88 -10.46
C PRO A 251 -4.76 2.00 -9.30
N PHE A 252 -4.37 1.54 -8.09
CA PHE A 252 -5.17 1.70 -6.88
C PHE A 252 -5.39 3.18 -6.52
N VAL A 253 -4.33 3.99 -6.50
CA VAL A 253 -4.41 5.41 -6.13
C VAL A 253 -5.38 6.17 -7.05
N LEU A 254 -5.21 5.98 -8.37
CA LEU A 254 -6.02 6.65 -9.38
C LEU A 254 -7.49 6.20 -9.35
N ALA A 255 -7.73 4.89 -9.20
CA ALA A 255 -9.08 4.35 -9.07
C ALA A 255 -9.81 4.94 -7.86
N CYS A 256 -9.15 5.00 -6.70
CA CYS A 256 -9.73 5.56 -5.50
C CYS A 256 -10.03 7.05 -5.67
N TRP A 257 -9.10 7.83 -6.21
CA TRP A 257 -9.34 9.26 -6.46
C TRP A 257 -10.48 9.51 -7.44
N LEU A 258 -10.63 8.68 -8.48
CA LEU A 258 -11.76 8.80 -9.41
C LEU A 258 -13.10 8.53 -8.72
N CYS A 259 -13.18 7.48 -7.89
CA CYS A 259 -14.37 7.22 -7.06
C CYS A 259 -14.64 8.35 -6.06
N PHE A 260 -13.60 8.90 -5.43
CA PHE A 260 -13.73 10.03 -4.51
C PHE A 260 -14.26 11.29 -5.18
N ALA A 261 -13.65 11.65 -6.31
CA ALA A 261 -14.02 12.85 -7.07
C ALA A 261 -15.49 12.78 -7.52
N THR A 262 -15.94 11.60 -7.98
CA THR A 262 -17.32 11.39 -8.46
C THR A 262 -18.35 11.30 -7.34
N HIS A 263 -18.01 10.72 -6.18
CA HIS A 263 -18.96 10.58 -5.06
C HIS A 263 -19.09 11.84 -4.19
N SER A 264 -17.98 12.50 -3.85
CA SER A 264 -17.94 13.51 -2.77
C SER A 264 -17.32 14.85 -3.18
N GLY A 265 -16.79 14.97 -4.39
CA GLY A 265 -15.86 16.05 -4.73
C GLY A 265 -14.58 16.01 -3.89
N PHE A 266 -13.70 17.00 -4.05
CA PHE A 266 -12.37 17.01 -3.40
C PHE A 266 -12.36 17.30 -1.88
N CYS A 267 -13.50 17.42 -1.20
CA CYS A 267 -13.58 17.91 0.19
C CYS A 267 -13.84 16.84 1.29
N TYR A 268 -13.61 15.54 1.03
CA TYR A 268 -13.91 14.48 2.00
C TYR A 268 -12.93 14.41 3.21
N PHE A 269 -11.62 14.51 2.97
CA PHE A 269 -10.62 14.20 4.01
C PHE A 269 -10.58 15.22 5.16
N GLN A 270 -11.01 16.47 4.92
CA GLN A 270 -11.20 17.45 5.99
C GLN A 270 -12.16 16.95 7.07
N ARG A 271 -13.29 16.32 6.69
CA ARG A 271 -14.32 15.91 7.65
C ARG A 271 -13.88 14.78 8.60
N LYS A 272 -12.97 13.89 8.16
CA LYS A 272 -12.55 12.72 8.95
C LYS A 272 -11.31 12.99 9.82
N TYR A 273 -10.34 13.77 9.33
CA TYR A 273 -9.04 13.94 9.98
C TYR A 273 -8.71 15.37 10.43
N MET A 274 -9.52 16.35 10.02
CA MET A 274 -9.36 17.75 10.41
C MET A 274 -10.73 18.36 10.75
N PRO A 275 -11.43 17.86 11.79
CA PRO A 275 -12.72 18.44 12.16
C PRO A 275 -12.57 19.94 12.43
N ASN A 276 -13.48 20.75 11.88
CA ASN A 276 -13.54 22.18 12.18
C ASN A 276 -13.68 22.33 13.70
N LYS A 277 -12.89 23.24 14.29
CA LYS A 277 -13.00 23.61 15.71
C LYS A 277 -14.34 24.28 16.07
N GLU A 278 -15.21 24.53 15.09
CA GLU A 278 -16.48 25.25 15.25
C GLU A 278 -17.63 24.42 15.87
N HIS A 279 -17.44 23.11 16.12
CA HIS A 279 -18.42 22.27 16.81
C HIS A 279 -18.06 21.95 18.27
N LEU A 280 -17.11 22.69 18.86
CA LEU A 280 -16.71 22.57 20.27
C LEU A 280 -16.91 23.88 21.06
N SER A 281 -17.80 24.76 20.58
CA SER A 281 -18.27 25.94 21.33
C SER A 281 -19.74 25.80 21.65
#